data_AF-A0A3N5HJ47-F1
#
_entry.id   AF-A0A3N5HJ47-F1
#
_cell.length_a   1.000
_cell.length_b   1.000
_cell.length_c   1.000
_cell.angle_alpha   90.00
_cell.angle_beta   90.00
_cell.angle_gamma   90.00
#
_symmetry.space_group_name_H-M   'P 1'
#
loop_
_entity.id
_entity.type
_entity.pdbx_description
1 polymer ?
#
loop_
_entity_poly.entity_id
_entity_poly.type
_entity_poly.pdbx_seq_one_letter_code
_entity_poly.pdbx_strand_id
1 'polypeptide(L)'
;MTLRTGATALTTGGTVYWVDGLAEFKAGAVSATVNEVEVHGLTALRLGDVISQGEYLYLVLPGPRSQETSPRLLDHFIWTTRLEEETTAGERHFAVLLGRSGAFARGHLAQVLQASREGLGTRTLVAPFGRDLAEFLVVGADSSYLEALKEALSAAAMVHGETIRWGAAWFPRDGATGEELWAAAVDRLLGLEMPEPSDLVWSDPCMTRLLALSERWSGRSTSLSVVGEEGVGRESIARYIRLRGAPNAPF
;
A
#
# COMPACT_ATOMS: atom_id res chain seq x y z
N MET A 1 -27.17 1.84 4.52
CA MET A 1 -26.98 3.25 4.90
C MET A 1 -25.63 3.68 4.36
N THR A 2 -25.62 4.34 3.19
CA THR A 2 -24.38 4.68 2.48
C THR A 2 -23.81 5.95 3.12
N LEU A 3 -22.67 5.83 3.80
CA LEU A 3 -21.98 6.98 4.39
C LEU A 3 -21.55 7.92 3.25
N ARG A 4 -21.85 9.22 3.39
CA ARG A 4 -21.30 10.25 2.49
C ARG A 4 -19.78 10.28 2.66
N THR A 5 -19.05 10.43 1.56
CA THR A 5 -17.60 10.65 1.57
C THR A 5 -17.29 11.83 2.50
N GLY A 6 -16.38 11.64 3.47
CA GLY A 6 -16.09 12.65 4.50
C GLY A 6 -16.93 12.56 5.78
N ALA A 7 -17.63 11.46 6.02
CA ALA A 7 -18.30 11.21 7.31
C ALA A 7 -17.42 10.34 8.23
N THR A 8 -17.27 10.74 9.48
CA THR A 8 -16.65 9.94 10.56
C THR A 8 -17.75 9.50 11.52
N ALA A 9 -17.98 8.19 11.62
CA ALA A 9 -18.90 7.62 12.59
C ALA A 9 -18.22 7.53 13.96
N LEU A 10 -18.90 7.98 15.02
CA LEU A 10 -18.44 7.85 16.40
C LEU A 10 -18.93 6.52 16.98
N THR A 11 -18.20 5.98 17.95
CA THR A 11 -18.51 4.68 18.60
C THR A 11 -19.90 4.68 19.25
N THR A 12 -20.39 5.85 19.64
CA THR A 12 -21.70 6.09 20.25
C THR A 12 -22.84 6.24 19.24
N GLY A 13 -22.57 6.05 17.94
CA GLY A 13 -23.54 6.16 16.85
C GLY A 13 -23.80 7.60 16.36
N GLY A 14 -23.11 8.60 16.93
CA GLY A 14 -23.05 9.94 16.36
C GLY A 14 -22.28 9.95 15.03
N THR A 15 -22.50 10.95 14.19
CA THR A 15 -21.75 11.11 12.93
C THR A 15 -21.27 12.53 12.77
N VAL A 16 -19.98 12.69 12.45
CA VAL A 16 -19.39 13.97 12.05
C VAL A 16 -19.28 13.99 10.53
N TYR A 17 -19.79 15.04 9.89
CA TYR A 17 -19.71 15.29 8.46
C TYR A 17 -18.74 16.45 8.21
N TRP A 18 -18.04 16.39 7.08
CA TRP A 18 -17.28 17.52 6.55
C TRP A 18 -17.99 18.07 5.31
N VAL A 19 -18.49 19.31 5.39
CA VAL A 19 -19.23 19.97 4.30
C VAL A 19 -18.60 21.35 4.08
N ASP A 20 -18.08 21.60 2.87
CA ASP A 20 -17.47 22.88 2.48
C ASP A 20 -16.41 23.42 3.47
N GLY A 21 -15.63 22.51 4.08
CA GLY A 21 -14.59 22.86 5.06
C GLY A 21 -15.10 23.12 6.48
N LEU A 22 -16.40 22.95 6.73
CA LEU A 22 -17.02 22.99 8.05
C LEU A 22 -17.30 21.57 8.55
N ALA A 23 -17.02 21.33 9.82
CA ALA A 23 -17.41 20.08 10.49
C ALA A 23 -18.82 20.25 11.05
N GLU A 24 -19.69 19.27 10.83
CA GLU A 24 -21.05 19.24 11.35
C GLU A 24 -21.28 17.93 12.08
N PHE A 25 -21.82 17.98 13.28
CA PHE A 25 -22.13 16.82 14.09
C PHE A 25 -23.63 16.54 14.08
N LYS A 26 -23.99 15.26 13.97
CA LYS A 26 -25.34 14.77 14.19
C LYS A 26 -25.33 13.72 15.29
N ALA A 27 -26.10 13.98 16.34
CA ALA A 27 -26.31 13.00 17.40
C ALA A 27 -26.99 11.72 16.86
N GLY A 28 -26.61 10.58 17.43
CA GLY A 28 -27.20 9.27 17.15
C GLY A 28 -28.43 9.02 18.03
N ALA A 29 -28.63 7.76 18.44
CA ALA A 29 -29.67 7.40 19.40
C ALA A 29 -29.36 7.86 20.84
N VAL A 30 -28.07 8.12 21.13
CA VAL A 30 -27.60 8.59 22.42
C VAL A 30 -27.60 10.12 22.45
N SER A 31 -28.18 10.70 23.51
CA SER A 31 -28.15 12.15 23.75
C SER A 31 -26.72 12.67 23.73
N ALA A 32 -26.52 13.84 23.12
CA ALA A 32 -25.21 14.42 22.94
C ALA A 32 -25.21 15.89 23.38
N THR A 33 -24.09 16.34 23.92
CA THR A 33 -23.85 17.77 24.15
C THR A 33 -22.60 18.22 23.39
N VAL A 34 -22.60 19.45 22.88
CA VAL A 34 -21.40 20.13 22.39
C VAL A 34 -21.12 21.29 23.33
N ASN A 35 -19.96 21.29 23.99
CA ASN A 35 -19.59 22.26 25.02
C ASN A 35 -20.71 22.43 26.06
N GLU A 36 -21.22 21.31 26.58
CA GLU A 36 -22.31 21.23 27.58
C GLU A 36 -23.70 21.68 27.08
N VAL A 37 -23.86 22.01 25.79
CA VAL A 37 -25.16 22.36 25.19
C VAL A 37 -25.75 21.16 24.46
N GLU A 38 -26.97 20.78 24.80
CA GLU A 38 -27.67 19.65 24.19
C GLU A 38 -27.89 19.85 22.68
N VAL A 39 -27.63 18.80 21.91
CA VAL A 39 -27.73 18.80 20.45
C VAL A 39 -29.03 18.16 20.00
N HIS A 40 -29.92 18.97 19.41
CA HIS A 40 -31.17 18.52 18.79
C HIS A 40 -31.09 18.63 17.26
N GLY A 41 -30.15 17.92 16.65
CA GLY A 41 -30.03 17.84 15.18
C GLY A 41 -28.60 17.96 14.67
N LEU A 42 -28.45 18.67 13.56
CA LEU A 42 -27.15 18.97 12.97
C LEU A 42 -26.57 20.21 13.65
N THR A 43 -25.35 20.11 14.17
CA THR A 43 -24.67 21.19 14.88
C THR A 43 -23.31 21.44 14.26
N ALA A 44 -23.06 22.67 13.82
CA ALA A 44 -21.74 23.07 13.34
C ALA A 44 -20.73 22.99 14.49
N LEU A 45 -19.58 22.38 14.21
CA LEU A 45 -18.47 22.23 15.14
C LEU A 45 -17.37 23.24 14.82
N ARG A 46 -16.66 23.67 15.86
CA ARG A 46 -15.45 24.47 15.82
C ARG A 46 -14.27 23.70 16.41
N LEU A 47 -13.07 24.16 16.09
CA LEU A 47 -11.86 23.63 16.71
C LEU A 47 -11.88 23.92 18.21
N GLY A 48 -11.57 22.89 18.99
CA GLY A 48 -11.63 22.91 20.45
C GLY A 48 -12.99 22.52 21.03
N ASP A 49 -14.03 22.33 20.20
CA ASP A 49 -15.32 21.87 20.70
C ASP A 49 -15.20 20.47 21.31
N VAL A 50 -15.91 20.25 22.41
CA VAL A 50 -15.99 18.97 23.11
C VAL A 50 -17.38 18.39 22.92
N ILE A 51 -17.45 17.21 22.30
CA ILE A 51 -18.67 16.44 22.13
C ILE A 51 -18.73 15.40 23.25
N SER A 52 -19.77 15.44 24.07
CA SER A 52 -20.05 14.43 25.09
C SER A 52 -21.20 13.55 24.62
N GLN A 53 -21.01 12.23 24.62
CA GLN A 53 -22.06 11.24 24.34
C GLN A 53 -21.96 10.07 25.31
N GLY A 54 -22.91 9.98 26.25
CA GLY A 54 -22.80 9.01 27.35
C GLY A 54 -21.52 9.24 28.15
N GLU A 55 -20.67 8.22 28.23
CA GLU A 55 -19.37 8.26 28.94
C GLU A 55 -18.20 8.69 28.03
N TYR A 56 -18.44 8.94 26.75
CA TYR A 56 -17.40 9.30 25.79
C TYR A 56 -17.28 10.81 25.61
N LEU A 57 -16.04 11.28 25.58
CA LEU A 57 -15.67 12.66 25.23
C LEU A 57 -14.85 12.64 23.95
N TYR A 58 -15.27 13.42 22.96
CA TYR A 58 -14.56 13.62 21.71
C TYR A 58 -14.14 15.08 21.60
N LEU A 59 -12.86 15.33 21.31
CA LEU A 59 -12.33 16.67 21.09
C LEU A 59 -12.20 16.95 19.59
N VAL A 60 -12.79 18.04 19.13
CA VAL A 60 -12.68 18.50 17.74
C VAL A 60 -11.34 19.19 17.56
N LEU A 61 -10.36 18.45 17.03
CA LEU A 61 -9.04 18.98 16.74
C LEU A 61 -8.98 19.51 15.30
N PRO A 62 -8.05 20.43 15.01
CA PRO A 62 -7.70 20.71 13.62
C PRO A 62 -7.32 19.39 12.97
N GLY A 63 -8.04 19.02 11.91
CA GLY A 63 -7.48 18.08 10.96
C GLY A 63 -6.13 18.64 10.52
N PRO A 64 -5.12 17.79 10.25
CA PRO A 64 -3.96 18.29 9.52
C PRO A 64 -4.54 19.01 8.31
N ARG A 65 -4.34 20.33 8.22
CA ARG A 65 -4.58 21.01 6.95
C ARG A 65 -3.85 20.13 5.93
N SER A 66 -4.47 19.83 4.80
CA SER A 66 -3.69 19.52 3.59
C SER A 66 -2.90 20.80 3.24
N GLN A 67 -2.04 21.24 4.14
CA GLN A 67 -0.85 21.97 3.84
C GLN A 67 -0.17 21.01 2.88
N GLU A 68 -0.11 21.41 1.61
CA GLU A 68 0.58 20.71 0.54
C GLU A 68 1.82 20.05 1.13
N THR A 69 1.67 18.78 1.45
CA THR A 69 2.59 18.15 2.39
C THR A 69 3.68 17.68 1.48
N SER A 70 4.75 18.47 1.42
CA SER A 70 6.00 17.96 0.87
C SER A 70 6.15 16.53 1.39
N PRO A 71 6.40 15.56 0.50
CA PRO A 71 6.40 14.14 0.83
C PRO A 71 7.15 13.93 2.14
N ARG A 72 6.45 13.46 3.18
CA ARG A 72 7.04 13.39 4.52
C ARG A 72 8.12 12.31 4.48
N LEU A 73 9.38 12.74 4.46
CA LEU A 73 10.51 11.85 4.63
C LEU A 73 10.43 11.25 6.02
N LEU A 74 10.11 9.97 6.08
CA LEU A 74 10.11 9.18 7.30
C LEU A 74 11.52 8.67 7.56
N ASP A 75 11.80 8.37 8.83
CA ASP A 75 12.92 7.50 9.15
C ASP A 75 12.56 6.04 8.76
N HIS A 76 13.58 5.23 8.49
CA HIS A 76 13.39 3.83 8.09
C HIS A 76 12.61 2.99 9.12
N PHE A 77 12.81 3.23 10.42
CA PHE A 77 12.07 2.54 11.48
C PHE A 77 10.58 2.89 11.45
N ILE A 78 10.22 4.18 11.33
CA ILE A 78 8.81 4.59 11.18
C ILE A 78 8.21 4.01 9.90
N TRP A 79 8.95 4.00 8.79
CA TRP A 79 8.48 3.43 7.53
C TRP A 79 8.21 1.92 7.66
N THR A 80 9.14 1.19 8.28
CA THR A 80 9.00 -0.27 8.51
C THR A 80 7.82 -0.56 9.44
N THR A 81 7.68 0.21 10.53
CA THR A 81 6.53 0.09 11.44
C THR A 81 5.22 0.29 10.66
N ARG A 82 5.18 1.28 9.77
CA ARG A 82 3.99 1.54 8.97
C ARG A 82 3.69 0.43 7.96
N LEU A 83 4.72 -0.18 7.37
CA LEU A 83 4.56 -1.35 6.50
C LEU A 83 3.96 -2.54 7.26
N GLU A 84 4.44 -2.82 8.48
CA GLU A 84 3.90 -3.88 9.34
C GLU A 84 2.44 -3.61 9.75
N GLU A 85 2.09 -2.35 10.02
CA GLU A 85 0.69 -1.96 10.28
C GLU A 85 -0.22 -2.23 9.07
N GLU A 86 0.20 -1.86 7.85
CA GLU A 86 -0.61 -2.05 6.64
C GLU A 86 -0.76 -3.54 6.26
N THR A 87 0.28 -4.35 6.43
CA THR A 87 0.21 -5.81 6.22
C THR A 87 -0.71 -6.47 7.25
N THR A 88 -0.58 -6.10 8.53
CA THR A 88 -1.43 -6.62 9.61
C THR A 88 -2.90 -6.23 9.42
N ALA A 89 -3.17 -5.03 8.91
CA ALA A 89 -4.53 -4.59 8.63
C ALA A 89 -5.20 -5.45 7.53
N GLY A 90 -4.44 -5.94 6.54
CA GLY A 90 -4.88 -6.97 5.58
C GLY A 90 -6.01 -6.60 4.60
N GLU A 91 -6.69 -5.48 4.81
CA GLU A 91 -7.89 -5.08 4.06
C GLU A 91 -7.60 -4.27 2.78
N ARG A 92 -6.37 -3.79 2.60
CA ARG A 92 -6.03 -2.82 1.55
C ARG A 92 -4.94 -3.32 0.62
N HIS A 93 -5.10 -3.07 -0.67
CA HIS A 93 -4.03 -3.21 -1.64
C HIS A 93 -3.04 -2.05 -1.50
N PHE A 94 -1.76 -2.37 -1.44
CA PHE A 94 -0.67 -1.40 -1.43
C PHE A 94 0.56 -1.99 -2.12
N ALA A 95 1.51 -1.12 -2.46
CA ALA A 95 2.77 -1.48 -3.04
C ALA A 95 3.95 -0.99 -2.20
N VAL A 96 4.99 -1.81 -2.12
CA VAL A 96 6.34 -1.42 -1.74
C VAL A 96 7.12 -1.16 -3.01
N LEU A 97 7.73 0.02 -3.13
CA LEU A 97 8.57 0.40 -4.25
C LEU A 97 9.95 0.79 -3.72
N LEU A 98 10.99 0.20 -4.28
CA LEU A 98 12.39 0.50 -3.99
C LEU A 98 13.02 1.13 -5.23
N GLY A 99 13.65 2.28 -5.03
CA GLY A 99 14.37 2.97 -6.08
C GLY A 99 15.84 3.14 -5.72
N ARG A 100 16.73 2.87 -6.67
CA ARG A 100 18.17 3.10 -6.52
C ARG A 100 18.69 4.09 -7.55
N SER A 101 19.33 5.16 -7.09
CA SER A 101 19.87 6.24 -7.92
C SER A 101 20.81 7.16 -7.14
N GLY A 102 21.80 7.76 -7.81
CA GLY A 102 22.59 8.85 -7.23
C GLY A 102 21.72 10.06 -6.85
N ALA A 103 20.56 10.24 -7.49
CA ALA A 103 19.59 11.27 -7.16
C ALA A 103 18.93 11.07 -5.78
N PHE A 104 19.01 9.86 -5.20
CA PHE A 104 18.53 9.57 -3.85
C PHE A 104 19.58 9.76 -2.77
N ALA A 105 20.77 10.23 -3.13
CA ALA A 105 21.76 10.65 -2.16
C ALA A 105 21.20 11.70 -1.18
N ARG A 106 21.65 11.60 0.08
CA ARG A 106 21.31 12.56 1.14
C ARG A 106 21.60 13.98 0.63
N GLY A 107 20.55 14.80 0.52
CA GLY A 107 20.60 16.18 0.00
C GLY A 107 19.85 16.40 -1.32
N HIS A 108 19.73 15.37 -2.17
CA HIS A 108 19.03 15.45 -3.46
C HIS A 108 17.63 14.82 -3.42
N LEU A 109 17.42 13.80 -2.58
CA LEU A 109 16.12 13.12 -2.46
C LEU A 109 14.96 14.11 -2.21
N ALA A 110 15.14 15.08 -1.30
CA ALA A 110 14.11 16.08 -1.01
C ALA A 110 13.77 16.94 -2.24
N GLN A 111 14.75 17.23 -3.11
CA GLN A 111 14.55 18.01 -4.34
C GLN A 111 13.80 17.18 -5.39
N VAL A 112 14.17 15.91 -5.56
CA VAL A 112 13.46 14.96 -6.44
C VAL A 112 12.00 14.82 -6.00
N LEU A 113 11.76 14.61 -4.70
CA LEU A 113 10.41 14.50 -4.14
C LEU A 113 9.60 15.80 -4.30
N GLN A 114 10.24 16.96 -4.15
CA GLN A 114 9.58 18.25 -4.36
C GLN A 114 9.22 18.47 -5.84
N ALA A 115 10.10 18.07 -6.78
CA ALA A 115 9.84 18.15 -8.20
C ALA A 115 8.71 17.19 -8.66
N SER A 116 8.59 16.03 -8.00
CA SER A 116 7.55 15.03 -8.29
C SER A 116 6.29 15.17 -7.42
N ARG A 117 6.10 16.32 -6.74
CA ARG A 117 5.01 16.53 -5.76
C ARG A 117 3.61 16.31 -6.31
N GLU A 118 3.38 16.61 -7.59
CA GLU A 118 2.07 16.45 -8.23
C GLU A 118 1.71 14.97 -8.41
N GLY A 119 2.72 14.10 -8.53
CA GLY A 119 2.54 12.64 -8.55
C GLY A 119 2.55 12.02 -7.14
N LEU A 120 3.26 12.62 -6.19
CA LEU A 120 3.36 12.17 -4.80
C LEU A 120 2.12 12.62 -4.00
N GLY A 121 1.02 11.90 -4.18
CA GLY A 121 -0.19 12.09 -3.38
C GLY A 121 0.03 11.71 -1.90
N THR A 122 -0.98 12.00 -1.07
CA THR A 122 -1.00 11.67 0.38
C THR A 122 -0.95 10.17 0.69
N ARG A 123 -0.98 9.34 -0.34
CA ARG A 123 -0.93 7.87 -0.30
C ARG A 123 0.50 7.31 -0.30
N THR A 124 1.49 8.15 -0.52
CA THR A 124 2.88 7.73 -0.69
C THR A 124 3.73 8.18 0.51
N LEU A 125 4.28 7.20 1.22
CA LEU A 125 5.24 7.42 2.31
C LEU A 125 6.63 7.08 1.80
N VAL A 126 7.61 7.92 2.14
CA VAL A 126 8.98 7.79 1.61
C VAL A 126 9.99 7.77 2.74
N ALA A 127 10.94 6.86 2.70
CA ALA A 127 12.10 6.83 3.60
C ALA A 127 13.40 6.65 2.81
N PRO A 128 14.48 7.36 3.17
CA PRO A 128 15.81 7.07 2.64
C PRO A 128 16.36 5.80 3.30
N PHE A 129 17.01 4.93 2.52
CA PHE A 129 17.67 3.73 3.00
C PHE A 129 19.09 3.65 2.43
N GLY A 130 20.10 3.69 3.29
CA GLY A 130 21.50 3.73 2.82
C GLY A 130 21.86 5.03 2.08
N ARG A 131 22.77 4.92 1.10
CA ARG A 131 23.37 6.08 0.41
C ARG A 131 22.58 6.51 -0.82
N ASP A 132 22.11 5.58 -1.62
CA ASP A 132 21.57 5.78 -2.97
C ASP A 132 20.22 5.07 -3.16
N LEU A 133 19.56 4.66 -2.07
CA LEU A 133 18.31 3.92 -2.10
C LEU A 133 17.21 4.67 -1.35
N ALA A 134 16.01 4.65 -1.91
CA ALA A 134 14.81 5.18 -1.30
C ALA A 134 13.70 4.13 -1.34
N GLU A 135 12.93 4.09 -0.26
CA GLU A 135 11.84 3.15 -0.02
C GLU A 135 10.52 3.93 -0.04
N PHE A 136 9.54 3.38 -0.74
CA PHE A 136 8.25 3.99 -0.95
C PHE A 136 7.17 2.98 -0.54
N LEU A 137 6.26 3.40 0.32
CA LEU A 137 5.05 2.65 0.65
C LEU A 137 3.85 3.39 0.05
N VAL A 138 3.17 2.75 -0.88
CA VAL A 138 2.11 3.36 -1.69
C VAL A 138 0.77 2.67 -1.40
N VAL A 139 -0.07 3.33 -0.59
CA VAL A 139 -1.31 2.74 -0.05
C VAL A 139 -2.52 3.07 -0.94
N GLY A 140 -3.31 2.06 -1.32
CA GLY A 140 -4.53 2.26 -2.10
C GLY A 140 -4.28 2.79 -3.50
N ALA A 141 -3.14 2.44 -4.10
CA ALA A 141 -2.81 2.72 -5.48
C ALA A 141 -3.07 1.50 -6.37
N ASP A 142 -3.35 1.75 -7.64
CA ASP A 142 -3.33 0.74 -8.70
C ASP A 142 -2.01 0.79 -9.49
N SER A 143 -1.84 -0.13 -10.43
CA SER A 143 -0.63 -0.20 -11.26
C SER A 143 -0.40 1.08 -12.06
N SER A 144 -1.47 1.73 -12.53
CA SER A 144 -1.36 2.97 -13.32
C SER A 144 -0.76 4.11 -12.50
N TYR A 145 -1.18 4.22 -11.24
CA TYR A 145 -0.61 5.19 -10.30
C TYR A 145 0.86 4.90 -10.00
N LEU A 146 1.22 3.64 -9.78
CA LEU A 146 2.61 3.27 -9.47
C LEU A 146 3.54 3.56 -10.66
N GLU A 147 3.11 3.28 -11.89
CA GLU A 147 3.91 3.60 -13.08
C GLU A 147 4.04 5.11 -13.29
N ALA A 148 2.96 5.88 -13.13
CA ALA A 148 3.01 7.34 -13.19
C ALA A 148 3.96 7.92 -12.12
N LEU A 149 3.97 7.34 -10.92
CA LEU A 149 4.89 7.72 -9.84
C LEU A 149 6.35 7.43 -10.23
N LYS A 150 6.65 6.25 -10.76
CA LYS A 150 8.00 5.90 -11.24
C LYS A 150 8.46 6.84 -12.35
N GLU A 151 7.59 7.15 -13.30
CA GLU A 151 7.89 8.06 -14.41
C GLU A 151 8.19 9.47 -13.88
N ALA A 152 7.35 10.00 -12.99
CA ALA A 152 7.54 11.32 -12.39
C ALA A 152 8.84 11.44 -11.59
N LEU A 153 9.18 10.41 -10.79
CA LEU A 153 10.43 10.36 -10.02
C LEU A 153 11.64 10.22 -10.94
N SER A 154 11.54 9.40 -12.00
CA SER A 154 12.61 9.22 -12.98
C SER A 154 12.88 10.48 -13.77
N ALA A 155 11.83 11.19 -14.20
CA ALA A 155 11.94 12.49 -14.87
C ALA A 155 12.63 13.53 -13.97
N ALA A 156 12.27 13.59 -12.68
CA ALA A 156 12.91 14.47 -11.72
C ALA A 156 14.40 14.11 -11.49
N ALA A 157 14.75 12.82 -11.40
CA ALA A 157 16.14 12.40 -11.30
C ALA A 157 16.97 12.74 -12.54
N MET A 158 16.39 12.65 -13.75
CA MET A 158 17.08 13.00 -15.00
C MET A 158 17.53 14.46 -15.06
N VAL A 159 16.82 15.38 -14.39
CA VAL A 159 17.24 16.80 -14.27
C VAL A 159 18.63 16.90 -13.62
N HIS A 160 18.98 15.93 -12.78
CA HIS A 160 20.29 15.82 -12.13
C HIS A 160 21.27 14.90 -12.89
N GLY A 161 20.94 14.46 -14.11
CA GLY A 161 21.77 13.55 -14.90
C GLY A 161 21.81 12.11 -14.40
N GLU A 162 20.86 11.73 -13.54
CA GLU A 162 20.77 10.43 -12.89
C GLU A 162 19.60 9.61 -13.44
N THR A 163 19.72 8.29 -13.40
CA THR A 163 18.63 7.36 -13.72
C THR A 163 18.25 6.57 -12.46
N ILE A 164 17.01 6.08 -12.40
CA ILE A 164 16.53 5.28 -11.28
C ILE A 164 16.29 3.84 -11.75
N ARG A 165 16.87 2.89 -11.01
CA ARG A 165 16.49 1.48 -11.12
C ARG A 165 15.42 1.17 -10.09
N TRP A 166 14.39 0.44 -10.49
CA TRP A 166 13.22 0.17 -9.66
C TRP A 166 13.06 -1.32 -9.37
N GLY A 167 12.57 -1.63 -8.17
CA GLY A 167 11.97 -2.90 -7.82
C GLY A 167 10.67 -2.65 -7.06
N ALA A 168 9.61 -3.40 -7.32
CA ALA A 168 8.31 -3.16 -6.73
C ALA A 168 7.62 -4.45 -6.32
N ALA A 169 6.94 -4.47 -5.19
CA ALA A 169 6.14 -5.60 -4.70
C ALA A 169 4.75 -5.14 -4.26
N TRP A 170 3.76 -5.99 -4.45
CA TRP A 170 2.35 -5.71 -4.23
C TRP A 170 1.77 -6.64 -3.18
N PHE A 171 1.13 -6.07 -2.17
CA PHE A 171 0.35 -6.84 -1.20
C PHE A 171 -1.06 -7.12 -1.75
N PRO A 172 -1.62 -8.33 -1.56
CA PRO A 172 -1.00 -9.53 -0.96
C PRO A 172 -0.32 -10.47 -1.98
N ARG A 173 -0.16 -10.03 -3.24
CA ARG A 173 0.30 -10.90 -4.35
C ARG A 173 1.74 -11.40 -4.17
N ASP A 174 2.62 -10.50 -3.75
CA ASP A 174 4.07 -10.70 -3.72
C ASP A 174 4.59 -11.01 -2.30
N GLY A 175 3.73 -11.06 -1.29
CA GLY A 175 4.06 -11.32 0.10
C GLY A 175 2.89 -11.06 1.04
N ALA A 176 2.87 -11.74 2.19
CA ALA A 176 1.88 -11.58 3.26
C ALA A 176 2.45 -10.79 4.46
N THR A 177 3.77 -10.63 4.54
CA THR A 177 4.47 -9.86 5.58
C THR A 177 5.28 -8.70 5.00
N GLY A 178 5.66 -7.73 5.82
CA GLY A 178 6.48 -6.60 5.38
C GLY A 178 7.84 -7.05 4.86
N GLU A 179 8.46 -8.01 5.55
CA GLU A 179 9.72 -8.63 5.15
C GLU A 179 9.66 -9.30 3.77
N GLU A 180 8.63 -10.11 3.51
CA GLU A 180 8.44 -10.79 2.22
C GLU A 180 8.28 -9.79 1.06
N LEU A 181 7.47 -8.74 1.27
CA LEU A 181 7.27 -7.69 0.25
C LEU A 181 8.55 -6.93 -0.03
N TRP A 182 9.30 -6.56 1.02
CA TRP A 182 10.56 -5.86 0.87
C TRP A 182 11.60 -6.73 0.13
N ALA A 183 11.72 -8.01 0.52
CA ALA A 183 12.60 -8.97 -0.14
C ALA A 183 12.24 -9.13 -1.63
N ALA A 184 10.96 -9.28 -1.96
CA ALA A 184 10.49 -9.36 -3.36
C ALA A 184 10.81 -8.09 -4.15
N ALA A 185 10.67 -6.92 -3.54
CA ALA A 185 11.04 -5.66 -4.18
C ALA A 185 12.56 -5.55 -4.39
N VAL A 186 13.39 -6.07 -3.46
CA VAL A 186 14.85 -6.13 -3.61
C VAL A 186 15.25 -7.06 -4.74
N ASP A 187 14.69 -8.26 -4.83
CA ASP A 187 15.01 -9.22 -5.89
C ASP A 187 14.73 -8.60 -7.27
N ARG A 188 13.59 -7.91 -7.41
CA ARG A 188 13.24 -7.15 -8.63
C ARG A 188 14.20 -6.00 -8.91
N LEU A 189 14.56 -5.25 -7.87
CA LEU A 189 15.53 -4.17 -7.98
C LEU A 189 16.88 -4.70 -8.46
N LEU A 190 17.32 -5.86 -7.97
CA LEU A 190 18.58 -6.50 -8.35
C LEU A 190 18.48 -7.24 -9.71
N GLY A 191 17.27 -7.44 -10.23
CA GLY A 191 17.04 -8.24 -11.44
C GLY A 191 17.25 -9.74 -11.21
N LEU A 192 17.07 -10.19 -9.96
CA LEU A 192 17.12 -11.59 -9.55
C LEU A 192 15.76 -12.28 -9.67
N GLU A 193 14.70 -11.54 -10.01
CA GLU A 193 13.38 -12.12 -10.20
C GLU A 193 13.39 -13.12 -11.37
N MET A 194 12.99 -14.36 -11.06
CA MET A 194 12.69 -15.34 -12.08
C MET A 194 11.36 -14.98 -12.77
N PRO A 195 11.29 -15.05 -14.11
CA PRO A 195 10.12 -14.64 -14.88
C PRO A 195 8.81 -15.22 -14.32
N GLU A 196 7.78 -14.38 -14.29
CA GLU A 196 6.42 -14.77 -13.91
C GLU A 196 5.95 -15.96 -14.76
N PRO A 197 5.24 -16.94 -14.17
CA PRO A 197 4.75 -18.08 -14.94
C PRO A 197 3.84 -17.72 -16.12
N SER A 198 3.17 -16.56 -16.08
CA SER A 198 2.39 -16.02 -17.22
C SER A 198 3.27 -15.49 -18.35
N ASP A 199 4.48 -15.06 -18.03
CA ASP A 199 5.47 -14.54 -19.00
C ASP A 199 6.33 -15.67 -19.58
N LEU A 200 6.26 -16.86 -18.98
CA LEU A 200 6.78 -18.07 -19.58
C LEU A 200 5.91 -18.41 -20.80
N VAL A 201 6.32 -17.92 -21.97
CA VAL A 201 5.84 -18.39 -23.26
C VAL A 201 6.32 -19.83 -23.41
N TRP A 202 5.51 -20.77 -22.95
CA TRP A 202 5.76 -22.20 -23.11
C TRP A 202 5.54 -22.58 -24.57
N SER A 203 6.60 -22.58 -25.36
CA SER A 203 6.56 -23.02 -26.77
C SER A 203 6.41 -24.55 -26.90
N ASP A 204 6.64 -25.30 -25.82
CA ASP A 204 6.54 -26.76 -25.79
C ASP A 204 5.08 -27.21 -25.52
N PRO A 205 4.44 -27.95 -26.45
CA PRO A 205 3.11 -28.53 -26.25
C PRO A 205 2.97 -29.42 -25.01
N CYS A 206 4.05 -30.05 -24.55
CA CYS A 206 4.07 -30.85 -23.33
C CYS A 206 3.90 -29.98 -22.07
N MET A 207 4.54 -28.81 -22.04
CA MET A 207 4.41 -27.87 -20.92
C MET A 207 3.02 -27.25 -20.85
N THR A 208 2.40 -26.96 -21.99
CA THR A 208 1.00 -26.52 -22.05
C THR A 208 0.04 -27.56 -21.47
N ARG A 209 0.28 -28.86 -21.73
CA ARG A 209 -0.52 -29.95 -21.15
C ARG A 209 -0.31 -30.08 -19.64
N LEU A 210 0.92 -29.93 -19.17
CA LEU A 210 1.25 -29.92 -17.73
C LEU A 210 0.60 -28.74 -17.02
N LEU A 211 0.55 -27.57 -17.65
CA LEU A 211 -0.13 -26.39 -17.12
C LEU A 211 -1.64 -26.63 -16.97
N ALA A 212 -2.29 -27.14 -18.01
CA ALA A 212 -3.72 -27.48 -17.94
C ALA A 212 -4.01 -28.57 -16.89
N LEU A 213 -3.07 -29.48 -16.64
CA LEU A 213 -3.18 -30.45 -15.54
C LEU A 213 -3.04 -29.76 -14.17
N SER A 214 -2.10 -28.84 -14.06
CA SER A 214 -1.78 -28.06 -12.86
C SER A 214 -2.97 -27.18 -12.42
N GLU A 215 -3.64 -26.50 -13.36
CA GLU A 215 -4.86 -25.72 -13.09
C GLU A 215 -6.01 -26.58 -12.55
N ARG A 216 -6.18 -27.80 -13.05
CA ARG A 216 -7.20 -28.73 -12.52
C ARG A 216 -6.87 -29.24 -11.11
N TRP A 217 -5.59 -29.20 -10.74
CA TRP A 217 -5.09 -29.69 -9.47
C TRP A 217 -5.03 -28.62 -8.38
N SER A 218 -4.78 -27.36 -8.72
CA SER A 218 -4.56 -26.28 -7.75
C SER A 218 -5.76 -26.03 -6.81
N GLY A 219 -6.97 -26.45 -7.19
CA GLY A 219 -8.17 -26.37 -6.34
C GLY A 219 -8.41 -27.57 -5.41
N ARG A 220 -7.51 -28.56 -5.35
CA ARG A 220 -7.70 -29.80 -4.57
C ARG A 220 -6.78 -29.83 -3.36
N SER A 221 -7.27 -30.35 -2.23
CA SER A 221 -6.51 -30.51 -0.98
C SER A 221 -5.56 -31.72 -0.94
N THR A 222 -5.22 -32.29 -2.10
CA THR A 222 -4.34 -33.46 -2.22
C THR A 222 -2.89 -33.06 -2.45
N SER A 223 -1.97 -33.73 -1.76
CA SER A 223 -0.53 -33.58 -1.96
C SER A 223 -0.12 -34.01 -3.37
N LEU A 224 0.63 -33.14 -4.06
CA LEU A 224 1.20 -33.40 -5.38
C LEU A 224 2.73 -33.33 -5.30
N SER A 225 3.41 -34.34 -5.85
CA SER A 225 4.87 -34.34 -5.99
C SER A 225 5.24 -34.19 -7.45
N VAL A 226 6.08 -33.20 -7.77
CA VAL A 226 6.58 -32.95 -9.12
C VAL A 226 8.01 -33.51 -9.21
N VAL A 227 8.22 -34.48 -10.10
CA VAL A 227 9.52 -35.14 -10.30
C VAL A 227 10.01 -34.81 -11.72
N GLY A 228 11.29 -34.49 -11.85
CA GLY A 228 11.93 -34.21 -13.14
C GLY A 228 13.45 -34.18 -12.99
N GLU A 229 14.18 -34.04 -14.10
CA GLU A 229 15.62 -33.75 -14.10
C GLU A 229 15.88 -32.26 -13.79
N GLU A 230 17.13 -31.87 -13.54
CA GLU A 230 17.45 -30.45 -13.28
C GLU A 230 17.23 -29.62 -14.56
N GLY A 231 16.63 -28.44 -14.45
CA GLY A 231 16.39 -27.55 -15.59
C GLY A 231 15.16 -27.87 -16.44
N VAL A 232 14.39 -28.92 -16.16
CA VAL A 232 13.16 -29.26 -16.93
C VAL A 232 11.94 -28.40 -16.56
N GLY A 233 12.09 -27.41 -15.68
CA GLY A 233 11.01 -26.50 -15.29
C GLY A 233 10.07 -27.04 -14.20
N ARG A 234 10.51 -28.02 -13.38
CA ARG A 234 9.71 -28.56 -12.26
C ARG A 234 9.39 -27.48 -11.22
N GLU A 235 10.35 -26.58 -10.96
CA GLU A 235 10.22 -25.49 -10.00
C GLU A 235 9.18 -24.47 -10.48
N SER A 236 9.19 -24.17 -11.79
CA SER A 236 8.21 -23.29 -12.42
C SER A 236 6.79 -23.86 -12.33
N ILE A 237 6.60 -25.16 -12.54
CA ILE A 237 5.29 -25.84 -12.37
C ILE A 237 4.87 -25.81 -10.90
N ALA A 238 5.75 -26.18 -9.97
CA ALA A 238 5.44 -26.20 -8.55
C ALA A 238 5.03 -24.80 -8.05
N ARG A 239 5.73 -23.75 -8.48
CA ARG A 239 5.38 -22.34 -8.19
C ARG A 239 4.04 -21.96 -8.80
N TYR A 240 3.76 -22.33 -10.05
CA TYR A 240 2.49 -22.05 -10.70
C TYR A 240 1.30 -22.66 -9.93
N ILE A 241 1.44 -23.92 -9.50
CA ILE A 241 0.42 -24.62 -8.71
C ILE A 241 0.20 -23.93 -7.36
N ARG A 242 1.28 -23.49 -6.70
CA ARG A 242 1.22 -22.77 -5.43
C ARG A 242 0.50 -21.43 -5.57
N LEU A 243 0.84 -20.62 -6.58
CA LEU A 243 0.22 -19.32 -6.83
C LEU A 243 -1.28 -19.43 -7.16
N ARG A 244 -1.70 -20.55 -7.76
CA ARG A 244 -3.10 -20.83 -8.13
C ARG A 244 -3.86 -21.64 -7.07
N GLY A 245 -3.17 -22.13 -6.05
CA GLY A 245 -3.75 -22.96 -4.99
C GLY A 245 -4.21 -22.13 -3.80
N ALA A 246 -5.19 -22.64 -3.05
CA ALA A 246 -5.62 -22.02 -1.80
C ALA A 246 -4.45 -22.01 -0.77
N PRO A 247 -4.35 -21.00 0.12
CA PRO A 247 -3.14 -20.67 0.90
C PRO A 247 -2.66 -21.69 1.95
N ASN A 248 -3.12 -22.94 1.93
CA ASN A 248 -2.86 -23.93 2.97
C ASN A 248 -2.22 -25.24 2.43
N ALA A 249 -1.07 -25.15 1.76
CA ALA A 249 -0.27 -26.33 1.48
C ALA A 249 1.08 -26.23 2.22
N PRO A 250 1.27 -26.93 3.36
CA PRO A 250 2.58 -27.03 4.00
C PRO A 250 3.48 -27.96 3.17
N PHE A 251 4.71 -27.52 2.91
CA PHE A 251 5.81 -28.38 2.49
C PHE A 251 7.00 -28.10 3.40
#